data_AF-A0A930MU84-F1
#
_entry.id   AF-A0A930MU84-F1
#
_cell.length_a   1.000
_cell.length_b   1.000
_cell.length_c   1.000
_cell.angle_alpha   90.00
_cell.angle_beta   90.00
_cell.angle_gamma   90.00
#
_symmetry.space_group_name_H-M   'P 1'
#
loop_
_entity.id
_entity.type
_entity.pdbx_description
1 polymer ?
#
loop_
_entity_poly.entity_id
_entity_poly.type
_entity_poly.pdbx_seq_one_letter_code
_entity_poly.pdbx_strand_id
1 'polypeptide(L)'
;MDKNLYKVGLLTLLSLGSLSACRDTINELRDGSVVKEKQNQSNLDHYIEQEFTKPYNIEVYYRYKEAEISRNWVTSPARESNSIQFINVMKYLFLQPYEQLMGKDFVRRFSPQALVLNGTLGYNPPPANTNTKASTVNGVKIVFMNMNNFDFPTMKDEYA
;
A
#
# COMPACT_ATOMS: atom_id res chain seq x y z
N MET A 1 -71.63 -13.63 -6.71
CA MET A 1 -70.28 -13.04 -6.54
C MET A 1 -69.41 -13.59 -7.64
N ASP A 2 -69.03 -12.76 -8.59
CA ASP A 2 -68.44 -13.22 -9.86
C ASP A 2 -67.05 -13.81 -9.63
N LYS A 3 -66.78 -14.99 -10.21
CA LYS A 3 -65.50 -15.71 -10.06
C LYS A 3 -64.30 -14.87 -10.51
N ASN A 4 -64.52 -13.91 -11.40
CA ASN A 4 -63.50 -12.97 -11.86
C ASN A 4 -63.23 -11.87 -10.82
N LEU A 5 -64.23 -11.44 -10.06
CA LEU A 5 -64.07 -10.47 -8.98
C LEU A 5 -63.29 -11.06 -7.80
N TYR A 6 -63.52 -12.35 -7.50
CA TYR A 6 -62.74 -13.08 -6.49
C TYR A 6 -61.28 -13.29 -6.92
N LYS A 7 -61.02 -13.60 -8.20
CA LYS A 7 -59.66 -13.73 -8.74
C LYS A 7 -58.90 -12.39 -8.73
N VAL A 8 -59.57 -11.29 -9.09
CA VAL A 8 -58.97 -9.95 -9.03
C VAL A 8 -58.68 -9.56 -7.58
N GLY A 9 -59.59 -9.84 -6.64
CA GLY A 9 -59.37 -9.61 -5.21
C GLY A 9 -58.24 -10.46 -4.61
N LEU A 10 -58.04 -11.69 -5.09
CA LEU A 10 -56.95 -12.55 -4.64
C LEU A 10 -55.59 -12.11 -5.19
N LEU A 11 -55.55 -11.62 -6.44
CA LEU A 11 -54.33 -11.10 -7.07
C LEU A 11 -53.86 -9.77 -6.44
N THR A 12 -54.80 -8.89 -6.06
CA THR A 12 -54.44 -7.61 -5.41
C THR A 12 -53.92 -7.81 -3.98
N LEU A 13 -54.44 -8.80 -3.24
CA LEU A 13 -53.91 -9.15 -1.91
C LEU A 13 -52.47 -9.72 -1.99
N LEU A 14 -52.16 -10.49 -3.03
CA LEU A 14 -50.84 -11.10 -3.20
C LEU A 14 -49.76 -10.06 -3.57
N SER A 15 -50.13 -8.98 -4.29
CA SER A 15 -49.20 -7.90 -4.66
C SER A 15 -48.88 -6.93 -3.51
N LEU A 16 -49.73 -6.82 -2.49
CA LEU A 16 -49.51 -5.91 -1.36
C LEU A 16 -48.56 -6.48 -0.30
N GLY A 17 -48.32 -7.80 -0.30
CA GLY A 17 -47.39 -8.46 0.64
C GLY A 17 -45.90 -8.31 0.28
N SER A 18 -45.57 -7.77 -0.89
CA SER A 18 -44.19 -7.66 -1.40
C SER A 18 -43.46 -6.38 -0.97
N LEU A 19 -44.13 -5.45 -0.30
CA LEU A 19 -43.56 -4.15 0.09
C LEU A 19 -42.95 -4.12 1.50
N SER A 20 -43.09 -5.19 2.30
CA SER A 20 -42.56 -5.25 3.67
C SER A 20 -41.17 -5.92 3.78
N ALA A 21 -40.48 -6.20 2.68
CA ALA A 21 -39.14 -6.82 2.69
C ALA A 21 -37.97 -5.83 2.80
N CYS A 22 -38.21 -4.51 2.68
CA CYS A 22 -37.20 -3.48 2.95
C CYS A 22 -37.55 -2.77 4.26
N ARG A 23 -37.26 -3.42 5.39
CA ARG A 23 -37.04 -2.69 6.64
C ARG A 23 -35.58 -2.29 6.66
N ASP A 24 -35.32 -0.99 6.59
CA ASP A 24 -33.99 -0.38 6.54
C ASP A 24 -33.06 -0.93 7.64
N THR A 25 -32.21 -1.88 7.29
CA THR A 25 -30.97 -2.19 8.03
C THR A 25 -29.84 -1.27 7.56
N ILE A 26 -30.14 -0.01 7.25
CA ILE A 26 -29.18 1.01 6.79
C ILE A 26 -28.59 1.80 7.97
N ASN A 27 -29.02 1.53 9.21
CA ASN A 27 -28.56 2.25 10.40
C ASN A 27 -27.75 1.40 11.40
N GLU A 28 -27.06 0.35 10.93
CA GLU A 28 -25.88 -0.14 11.64
C GLU A 28 -24.62 0.43 10.97
N LEU A 29 -24.55 1.77 10.94
CA LEU A 29 -23.26 2.45 10.82
C LEU A 29 -22.50 2.08 12.08
N ARG A 30 -21.63 1.08 11.98
CA ARG A 30 -20.68 0.70 13.02
C ARG A 30 -20.00 1.97 13.51
N ASP A 31 -20.30 2.40 14.73
CA ASP A 31 -19.77 3.60 15.42
C ASP A 31 -18.28 3.43 15.80
N GLY A 32 -17.52 2.82 14.91
CA GLY A 32 -16.08 2.70 14.98
C GLY A 32 -15.52 3.28 13.72
N SER A 33 -14.61 4.24 13.86
CA SER A 33 -13.77 4.72 12.76
C SER A 33 -13.29 3.52 11.93
N VAL A 34 -13.55 3.54 10.62
CA VAL A 34 -13.01 2.53 9.69
C VAL A 34 -11.47 2.59 9.70
N VAL A 35 -10.93 3.75 10.05
CA VAL A 35 -9.51 3.94 10.38
C VAL A 35 -9.28 3.38 11.78
N LYS A 36 -8.98 2.08 11.85
CA LYS A 36 -8.40 1.49 13.06
C LYS A 36 -7.03 2.13 13.29
N GLU A 37 -6.76 2.55 14.52
CA GLU A 37 -5.38 2.89 14.89
C GLU A 37 -4.47 1.72 14.56
N LYS A 38 -3.30 2.04 14.01
CA LYS A 38 -2.29 1.06 13.61
C LYS A 38 -1.76 0.39 14.87
N GLN A 39 -2.37 -0.70 15.32
CA GLN A 39 -1.92 -1.43 16.49
C GLN A 39 -0.49 -1.95 16.26
N ASN A 40 0.39 -1.79 17.25
CA ASN A 40 1.80 -2.21 17.24
C ASN A 40 2.69 -1.50 16.19
N GLN A 41 2.71 -0.17 16.18
CA GLN A 41 3.74 0.59 15.47
C GLN A 41 5.12 0.32 16.09
N SER A 42 6.11 -0.06 15.27
CA SER A 42 7.50 -0.15 15.72
C SER A 42 8.19 1.21 15.67
N ASN A 43 9.38 1.29 16.25
CA ASN A 43 10.25 2.47 16.15
C ASN A 43 10.52 2.84 14.68
N LEU A 44 10.69 1.85 13.79
CA LEU A 44 10.85 2.11 12.35
C LEU A 44 9.58 2.70 11.72
N ASP A 45 8.39 2.28 12.14
CA ASP A 45 7.13 2.85 11.62
C ASP A 45 7.02 4.35 11.98
N HIS A 46 7.37 4.70 13.22
CA HIS A 46 7.41 6.11 13.65
C HIS A 46 8.49 6.91 12.90
N TYR A 47 9.67 6.33 12.69
CA TYR A 47 10.75 6.96 11.94
C TYR A 47 10.33 7.25 10.49
N ILE A 48 9.75 6.27 9.79
CA ILE A 48 9.24 6.43 8.42
C ILE A 48 8.19 7.55 8.37
N GLU A 49 7.26 7.58 9.33
CA GLU A 49 6.22 8.59 9.38
C GLU A 49 6.78 10.02 9.48
N GLN A 50 7.77 10.23 10.34
CA GLN A 50 8.34 11.55 10.60
C GLN A 50 9.32 11.99 9.50
N GLU A 51 10.09 11.06 8.94
CA GLU A 51 11.18 11.38 8.02
C GLU A 51 10.82 11.20 6.54
N PHE A 52 9.73 10.50 6.22
CA PHE A 52 9.31 10.23 4.84
C PHE A 52 7.86 10.65 4.59
N THR A 53 6.90 10.08 5.32
CA THR A 53 5.47 10.29 5.05
C THR A 53 5.08 11.75 5.20
N LYS A 54 5.29 12.35 6.37
CA LYS A 54 4.93 13.75 6.65
C LYS A 54 5.70 14.78 5.80
N PRO A 55 7.03 14.68 5.64
CA PRO A 55 7.77 15.70 4.89
C PRO A 55 7.58 15.56 3.39
N TYR A 56 7.49 14.36 2.83
CA TYR A 56 7.58 14.15 1.37
C TYR A 56 6.37 13.45 0.74
N ASN A 57 5.38 13.02 1.53
CA ASN A 57 4.26 12.20 1.07
C ASN A 57 4.72 10.87 0.43
N ILE A 58 5.74 10.25 1.04
CA ILE A 58 6.31 8.98 0.59
C ILE A 58 6.02 7.91 1.64
N GLU A 59 5.27 6.89 1.25
CA GLU A 59 5.04 5.70 2.07
C GLU A 59 6.18 4.69 1.89
N VAL A 60 6.64 4.08 2.99
CA VAL A 60 7.64 3.01 2.93
C VAL A 60 7.04 1.71 3.45
N TYR A 61 7.02 0.70 2.59
CA TYR A 61 6.50 -0.63 2.87
C TYR A 61 7.64 -1.63 3.01
N TYR A 62 8.07 -1.90 4.24
CA TYR A 62 9.09 -2.92 4.54
C TYR A 62 8.51 -4.23 5.08
N ARG A 63 7.30 -4.18 5.68
CA ARG A 63 6.52 -5.36 6.07
C ARG A 63 5.64 -5.81 4.90
N TYR A 64 5.24 -7.07 4.92
CA TYR A 64 4.34 -7.61 3.91
C TYR A 64 2.99 -6.88 3.96
N LYS A 65 2.62 -6.22 2.85
CA LYS A 65 1.27 -5.69 2.63
C LYS A 65 0.81 -6.24 1.29
N GLU A 66 -0.19 -7.13 1.32
CA GLU A 66 -0.61 -7.88 0.13
C GLU A 66 -0.97 -6.98 -1.06
N ALA A 67 -1.57 -5.82 -0.80
CA ALA A 67 -1.93 -4.84 -1.83
C ALA A 67 -0.70 -4.18 -2.50
N GLU A 68 0.45 -4.17 -1.84
CA GLU A 68 1.64 -3.48 -2.33
C GLU A 68 2.62 -4.37 -3.06
N ILE A 69 2.46 -5.69 -2.91
CA ILE A 69 3.40 -6.68 -3.42
C ILE A 69 2.87 -7.27 -4.72
N SER A 70 3.73 -7.30 -5.73
CA SER A 70 3.41 -7.96 -6.99
C SER A 70 3.34 -9.47 -6.80
N ARG A 71 2.35 -10.10 -7.43
CA ARG A 71 2.22 -11.57 -7.48
C ARG A 71 3.12 -12.22 -8.54
N ASN A 72 3.90 -11.41 -9.28
CA ASN A 72 4.80 -11.91 -10.32
C ASN A 72 6.06 -12.59 -9.76
N TRP A 73 6.41 -12.33 -8.49
CA TRP A 73 7.60 -12.89 -7.84
C TRP A 73 7.25 -13.49 -6.49
N VAL A 74 7.94 -14.58 -6.14
CA VAL A 74 7.95 -15.12 -4.78
C VAL A 74 8.80 -14.20 -3.92
N THR A 75 8.20 -13.57 -2.91
CA THR A 75 8.91 -12.60 -2.08
C THR A 75 8.68 -12.74 -0.58
N SER A 76 9.69 -12.31 0.18
CA SER A 76 9.64 -12.18 1.63
C SER A 76 9.86 -10.71 2.04
N PRO A 77 9.46 -10.32 3.27
CA PRO A 77 9.73 -8.99 3.78
C PRO A 77 11.23 -8.67 3.86
N ALA A 78 11.57 -7.40 3.69
CA ALA A 78 12.90 -6.92 4.03
C ALA A 78 13.12 -6.95 5.56
N ARG A 79 14.33 -7.27 5.99
CA ARG A 79 14.74 -7.16 7.40
C ARG A 79 14.64 -5.71 7.82
N GLU A 80 14.17 -5.48 9.05
CA GLU A 80 14.01 -4.12 9.59
C GLU A 80 15.33 -3.34 9.55
N SER A 81 16.44 -3.98 9.96
CA SER A 81 17.80 -3.41 9.94
C SER A 81 18.25 -2.96 8.54
N ASN A 82 17.92 -3.73 7.51
CA ASN A 82 18.31 -3.42 6.14
C ASN A 82 17.39 -2.36 5.55
N SER A 83 16.12 -2.35 5.97
CA SER A 83 15.13 -1.38 5.55
C SER A 83 15.50 0.03 6.02
N ILE A 84 15.84 0.18 7.32
CA ILE A 84 16.27 1.48 7.87
C ILE A 84 17.55 1.97 7.19
N GLN A 85 18.51 1.08 6.93
CA GLN A 85 19.75 1.46 6.22
C GLN A 85 19.44 1.94 4.80
N PHE A 86 18.63 1.19 4.05
CA PHE A 86 18.28 1.54 2.67
C PHE A 86 17.54 2.87 2.55
N ILE A 87 16.52 3.10 3.39
CA ILE A 87 15.77 4.36 3.31
C ILE A 87 16.64 5.55 3.72
N ASN A 88 17.59 5.38 4.66
CA ASN A 88 18.52 6.44 5.02
C ASN A 88 19.43 6.80 3.84
N VAL A 89 19.93 5.82 3.10
CA VAL A 89 20.68 6.06 1.85
C VAL A 89 19.80 6.79 0.84
N MET A 90 18.57 6.34 0.60
CA MET A 90 17.64 7.04 -0.30
C MET A 90 17.36 8.48 0.13
N LYS A 91 17.20 8.73 1.43
CA LYS A 91 17.00 10.07 1.94
C LYS A 91 18.22 10.95 1.68
N TYR A 92 19.42 10.44 1.97
CA TYR A 92 20.66 11.18 1.81
C TYR A 92 21.00 11.46 0.35
N LEU A 93 20.89 10.45 -0.52
CA LEU A 93 21.31 10.56 -1.91
C LEU A 93 20.26 11.17 -2.84
N PHE A 94 18.98 10.97 -2.53
CA PHE A 94 17.90 11.37 -3.41
C PHE A 94 17.10 12.51 -2.81
N LEU A 95 16.50 12.34 -1.63
CA LEU A 95 15.55 13.35 -1.12
C LEU A 95 16.23 14.66 -0.70
N GLN A 96 17.32 14.59 0.07
CA GLN A 96 18.00 15.77 0.61
C GLN A 96 18.62 16.68 -0.46
N PRO A 97 19.33 16.18 -1.49
CA PRO A 97 19.89 17.04 -2.52
C PRO A 97 18.82 17.79 -3.32
N TYR A 98 17.71 17.12 -3.66
CA TYR A 98 16.59 17.78 -4.35
C TYR A 98 15.87 18.78 -3.43
N GLU A 99 15.71 18.48 -2.15
CA GLU A 99 15.15 19.45 -1.20
C GLU A 99 16.06 20.68 -1.07
N GLN A 100 17.37 20.49 -0.98
CA GLN A 100 18.33 21.58 -0.85
C GLN A 100 18.34 22.50 -2.07
N LEU A 101 18.26 21.94 -3.28
CA LEU A 101 18.35 22.69 -4.53
C LEU A 101 17.01 23.29 -4.97
N MET A 102 15.90 22.57 -4.77
CA MET A 102 14.59 22.89 -5.36
C MET A 102 13.49 23.12 -4.33
N GLY A 103 13.75 22.86 -3.05
CA GLY A 103 12.78 22.96 -1.97
C GLY A 103 11.91 21.71 -1.81
N LYS A 104 11.24 21.63 -0.65
CA LYS A 104 10.44 20.47 -0.23
C LYS A 104 9.23 20.20 -1.14
N ASP A 105 8.58 21.24 -1.65
CA ASP A 105 7.40 21.09 -2.50
C ASP A 105 7.73 20.48 -3.87
N PHE A 106 8.94 20.73 -4.39
CA PHE A 106 9.43 20.04 -5.58
C PHE A 106 9.55 18.53 -5.32
N VAL A 107 10.21 18.15 -4.22
CA VAL A 107 10.38 16.73 -3.84
C VAL A 107 9.02 16.05 -3.68
N ARG A 108 8.08 16.67 -2.95
CA ARG A 108 6.71 16.15 -2.79
C ARG A 108 5.98 15.89 -4.12
N ARG A 109 6.21 16.74 -5.12
CA ARG A 109 5.51 16.67 -6.40
C ARG A 109 6.11 15.65 -7.36
N PHE A 110 7.42 15.45 -7.31
CA PHE A 110 8.16 14.71 -8.33
C PHE A 110 8.83 13.42 -7.83
N SER A 111 8.76 13.13 -6.52
CA SER A 111 9.18 11.85 -5.97
C SER A 111 8.09 10.78 -6.11
N PRO A 112 8.46 9.48 -6.10
CA PRO A 112 7.50 8.38 -6.00
C PRO A 112 6.67 8.50 -4.72
N GLN A 113 5.40 8.11 -4.77
CA GLN A 113 4.51 8.11 -3.60
C GLN A 113 4.78 6.94 -2.66
N ALA A 114 5.42 5.87 -3.14
CA ALA A 114 5.79 4.76 -2.27
C ALA A 114 7.08 4.04 -2.68
N LEU A 115 7.77 3.53 -1.67
CA LEU A 115 8.92 2.63 -1.77
C LEU A 115 8.53 1.30 -1.13
N VAL A 116 8.59 0.20 -1.89
CA VAL A 116 8.29 -1.16 -1.40
C VAL A 116 9.60 -1.94 -1.31
N LEU A 117 9.92 -2.46 -0.14
CA LEU A 117 11.19 -3.11 0.16
C LEU A 117 10.99 -4.62 0.33
N ASN A 118 11.41 -5.38 -0.69
CA ASN A 118 11.32 -6.83 -0.71
C ASN A 118 12.68 -7.47 -0.37
N GLY A 119 12.63 -8.50 0.47
CA GLY A 119 13.80 -9.18 1.00
C GLY A 119 14.53 -10.06 -0.02
N THR A 120 13.80 -10.75 -0.90
CA THR A 120 14.35 -11.70 -1.88
C THR A 120 14.55 -11.08 -3.27
N LEU A 121 15.37 -11.74 -4.09
CA LEU A 121 15.52 -11.43 -5.53
C LEU A 121 14.21 -11.66 -6.28
N GLY A 122 13.87 -10.75 -7.19
CA GLY A 122 12.81 -10.95 -8.17
C GLY A 122 13.31 -11.82 -9.32
N TYR A 123 13.30 -13.14 -9.16
CA TYR A 123 13.75 -14.07 -10.20
C TYR A 123 12.77 -14.13 -11.38
N ASN A 124 13.28 -13.91 -12.60
CA ASN A 124 12.52 -14.03 -13.83
C ASN A 124 12.78 -15.41 -14.44
N PRO A 125 11.76 -16.28 -14.55
CA PRO A 125 11.92 -17.65 -15.05
C PRO A 125 12.34 -17.68 -16.53
N PRO A 126 12.68 -18.87 -17.06
CA PRO A 126 12.94 -19.06 -18.48
C PRO A 126 11.86 -18.42 -19.38
N PRO A 127 12.24 -17.89 -20.56
CA PRO A 127 13.57 -17.95 -21.16
C PRO A 127 14.56 -16.89 -20.64
N ALA A 128 14.11 -15.92 -19.84
CA ALA A 128 14.94 -14.78 -19.44
C ALA A 128 16.09 -15.18 -18.50
N ASN A 129 15.83 -16.03 -17.50
CA ASN A 129 16.84 -16.46 -16.51
C ASN A 129 17.60 -15.29 -15.86
N THR A 130 16.91 -14.18 -15.58
CA THR A 130 17.51 -12.95 -15.01
C THR A 130 16.94 -12.65 -13.63
N ASN A 131 17.51 -11.65 -12.95
CA ASN A 131 17.01 -11.13 -11.69
C ASN A 131 16.64 -9.65 -11.81
N THR A 132 15.46 -9.30 -11.31
CA THR A 132 15.00 -7.92 -11.14
C THR A 132 15.47 -7.39 -9.79
N LYS A 133 16.21 -6.29 -9.80
CA LYS A 133 16.67 -5.58 -8.59
C LYS A 133 15.70 -4.48 -8.15
N ALA A 134 15.02 -3.86 -9.11
CA ALA A 134 13.96 -2.90 -8.86
C ALA A 134 12.93 -2.93 -10.01
N SER A 135 11.69 -2.59 -9.71
CA SER A 135 10.59 -2.45 -10.67
C SER A 135 9.79 -1.20 -10.32
N THR A 136 9.19 -0.55 -11.30
CA THR A 136 8.24 0.54 -11.08
C THR A 136 6.82 0.07 -11.34
N VAL A 137 5.84 0.68 -10.67
CA VAL A 137 4.41 0.47 -10.93
C VAL A 137 3.80 1.82 -11.28
N ASN A 138 3.46 1.99 -12.55
CA ASN A 138 2.83 3.19 -13.12
C ASN A 138 3.52 4.53 -12.77
N GLY A 139 4.84 4.50 -12.48
CA GLY A 139 5.59 5.68 -12.01
C GLY A 139 5.21 6.17 -10.61
N VAL A 140 4.25 5.51 -9.94
CA VAL A 140 3.77 5.91 -8.60
C VAL A 140 4.64 5.32 -7.50
N LYS A 141 5.07 4.07 -7.65
CA LYS A 141 5.90 3.39 -6.65
C LYS A 141 7.07 2.65 -7.25
N ILE A 142 8.12 2.53 -6.45
CA ILE A 142 9.32 1.74 -6.76
C ILE A 142 9.35 0.54 -5.82
N VAL A 143 9.49 -0.66 -6.40
CA VAL A 143 9.61 -1.92 -5.68
C VAL A 143 11.07 -2.37 -5.77
N PHE A 144 11.77 -2.35 -4.65
CA PHE A 144 13.16 -2.81 -4.54
C PHE A 144 13.18 -4.28 -4.09
N MET A 145 14.06 -5.06 -4.69
CA MET A 145 14.23 -6.49 -4.44
C MET A 145 15.59 -6.76 -3.81
N ASN A 146 15.72 -7.93 -3.17
CA ASN A 146 16.97 -8.42 -2.61
C ASN A 146 17.53 -7.58 -1.46
N MET A 147 16.67 -6.89 -0.71
CA MET A 147 17.09 -6.04 0.41
C MET A 147 17.79 -6.82 1.52
N ASN A 148 17.52 -8.12 1.67
CA ASN A 148 18.16 -8.94 2.71
C ASN A 148 19.61 -9.32 2.39
N ASN A 149 20.03 -9.14 1.14
CA ASN A 149 21.40 -9.40 0.68
C ASN A 149 22.06 -8.13 0.12
N PHE A 150 21.52 -6.95 0.48
CA PHE A 150 22.11 -5.68 0.09
C PHE A 150 23.30 -5.36 1.01
N ASP A 151 24.43 -4.99 0.42
CA ASP A 151 25.68 -4.70 1.14
C ASP A 151 25.82 -3.18 1.36
N PHE A 152 25.41 -2.71 2.53
CA PHE A 152 25.48 -1.30 2.95
C PHE A 152 26.86 -0.78 3.44
N PRO A 153 27.76 -1.59 4.04
CA PRO A 153 29.05 -1.15 4.60
C PRO A 153 29.95 -0.33 3.67
N THR A 154 29.85 -0.50 2.35
CA THR A 154 30.72 0.18 1.37
C THR A 154 30.33 1.63 1.10
N MET A 155 29.17 2.11 1.56
CA MET A 155 28.68 3.46 1.27
C MET A 155 29.01 4.49 2.35
N LYS A 156 29.66 4.10 3.45
CA LYS A 156 29.98 5.03 4.55
C LYS A 156 30.96 6.13 4.13
N ASP A 157 31.80 5.85 3.13
CA ASP A 157 32.77 6.81 2.58
C ASP A 157 32.18 7.64 1.41
N GLU A 158 30.98 7.30 0.91
CA GLU A 158 30.35 8.04 -0.20
C GLU A 158 29.46 9.20 0.26
N TYR A 159 29.04 9.20 1.53
CA TYR A 159 28.05 10.12 2.10
C TYR A 159 28.52 10.86 3.37
N ALA A 160 29.80 10.73 3.75
CA ALA A 160 30.40 11.38 4.91
C ALA A 160 31.11 12.70 4.54
#